data_AF-A0A9D7NT90-F1
#
_entry.id   AF-A0A9D7NT90-F1
#
_cell.length_a   1.000
_cell.length_b   1.000
_cell.length_c   1.000
_cell.angle_alpha   90.00
_cell.angle_beta   90.00
_cell.angle_gamma   90.00
#
_symmetry.space_group_name_H-M   'P 1'
#
loop_
_entity.id
_entity.type
_entity.pdbx_description
1 polymer ?
#
loop_
_entity_poly.entity_id
_entity_poly.type
_entity_poly.pdbx_seq_one_letter_code
_entity_poly.pdbx_strand_id
1 'polypeptide(L)'
;MKRVVELLQCAIGLFAITMLVPACRHGKCESGPLSSIGRSSHNAGANCMQCHLPDGEGEVCWKVAGTIYNSDGTAPATGHQVRLFTGPLGTGDIRLSIQSDASGNIYTSEAIAFGNGLFPALIHNGDTAFMAEAISDGACNRCHGSSTDRIIIP
;
A
#
# COMPACT_ATOMS: atom_id res chain seq x y z
N MET A 1 -69.65 48.99 8.20
CA MET A 1 -69.58 49.17 6.73
C MET A 1 -68.15 49.55 6.35
N LYS A 2 -67.61 48.95 5.27
CA LYS A 2 -66.25 49.09 4.66
C LYS A 2 -65.12 48.43 5.48
N ARG A 3 -64.73 47.17 5.23
CA ARG A 3 -63.85 46.63 4.14
C ARG A 3 -62.59 47.47 3.91
N VAL A 4 -61.43 46.97 4.36
CA VAL A 4 -60.23 46.75 3.52
C VAL A 4 -59.44 45.59 4.14
N VAL A 5 -59.19 44.57 3.32
CA VAL A 5 -58.29 43.44 3.52
C VAL A 5 -56.95 43.89 2.96
N GLU A 6 -55.87 43.84 3.75
CA GLU A 6 -54.51 43.81 3.20
C GLU A 6 -53.85 42.48 3.58
N LEU A 7 -53.74 41.67 2.53
CA LEU A 7 -52.95 40.47 2.40
C LEU A 7 -51.45 40.82 2.28
N LEU A 8 -50.63 39.78 2.49
CA LEU A 8 -49.25 39.62 1.98
C LEU A 8 -48.16 40.40 2.75
N GLN A 9 -47.04 39.85 3.22
CA GLN A 9 -46.34 38.60 2.90
C GLN A 9 -45.70 38.03 4.17
N CYS A 10 -45.94 36.74 4.40
CA CYS A 10 -45.17 35.90 5.30
C CYS A 10 -43.78 35.71 4.67
N ALA A 11 -42.76 36.40 5.16
CA ALA A 11 -41.37 36.18 4.73
C ALA A 11 -40.86 34.88 5.36
N ILE A 12 -41.31 33.75 4.81
CA ILE A 12 -40.68 32.45 5.07
C ILE A 12 -39.35 32.46 4.31
N GLY A 13 -38.30 32.91 4.99
CA GLY A 13 -36.93 32.76 4.51
C GLY A 13 -36.62 31.27 4.44
N LEU A 14 -36.80 30.68 3.27
CA LEU A 14 -36.38 29.31 2.99
C LEU A 14 -34.85 29.29 2.97
N PHE A 15 -34.25 29.09 4.13
CA PHE A 15 -32.83 28.79 4.26
C PHE A 15 -32.60 27.44 3.58
N ALA A 16 -32.25 27.47 2.30
CA ALA A 16 -31.74 26.30 1.60
C ALA A 16 -30.38 25.97 2.22
N ILE A 17 -30.40 25.16 3.29
CA ILE A 17 -29.23 24.48 3.82
C ILE A 17 -28.78 23.54 2.69
N THR A 18 -27.85 24.01 1.88
CA THR A 18 -27.08 23.17 0.97
C THR A 18 -26.30 22.20 1.83
N MET A 19 -26.85 21.00 2.02
CA MET A 19 -26.09 19.87 2.54
C MET A 19 -24.92 19.63 1.58
N LEU A 20 -23.76 20.15 1.94
CA LEU A 20 -22.48 19.67 1.45
C LEU A 20 -22.32 18.25 2.01
N VAL A 21 -22.91 17.27 1.33
CA VAL A 21 -22.55 15.87 1.51
C VAL A 21 -21.05 15.81 1.18
N PRO A 22 -20.15 15.49 2.13
CA PRO A 22 -18.81 15.11 1.74
C PRO A 22 -19.00 13.90 0.81
N ALA A 23 -18.63 14.06 -0.45
CA ALA A 23 -18.62 12.94 -1.37
C ALA A 23 -17.64 11.92 -0.80
N CYS A 24 -18.14 10.90 -0.12
CA CYS A 24 -17.32 9.78 0.31
C CYS A 24 -16.74 9.15 -0.96
N ARG A 25 -15.45 9.40 -1.21
CA ARG A 25 -14.68 8.80 -2.31
C ARG A 25 -14.38 7.35 -1.91
N HIS A 26 -15.40 6.51 -1.88
CA HIS A 26 -15.23 5.09 -1.55
C HIS A 26 -14.43 4.38 -2.65
N GLY A 27 -13.50 3.51 -2.25
CA GLY A 27 -13.16 2.32 -3.02
C GLY A 27 -12.34 2.51 -4.29
N LYS A 28 -11.34 3.39 -4.33
CA LYS A 28 -10.37 3.40 -5.43
C LYS A 28 -9.27 2.38 -5.16
N CYS A 29 -9.49 1.14 -5.59
CA CYS A 29 -8.42 0.18 -5.79
C CYS A 29 -8.13 0.05 -7.28
N GLU A 30 -7.49 1.08 -7.84
CA GLU A 30 -6.99 1.00 -9.20
C GLU A 30 -5.80 0.04 -9.26
N SER A 31 -5.59 -0.58 -10.42
CA SER A 31 -4.37 -1.33 -10.68
C SER A 31 -3.22 -0.35 -10.89
N GLY A 32 -2.11 -0.58 -10.19
CA GLY A 32 -0.89 0.20 -10.35
C GLY A 32 0.22 -0.59 -11.04
N PRO A 33 1.31 0.11 -11.38
CA PRO A 33 2.49 -0.55 -11.92
C PRO A 33 3.19 -1.42 -10.86
N LEU A 34 3.88 -2.46 -11.34
CA LEU A 34 4.89 -3.18 -10.56
C LEU A 34 6.11 -2.27 -10.32
N SER A 35 6.70 -2.32 -9.12
CA SER A 35 7.98 -1.67 -8.84
C SER A 35 9.11 -2.24 -9.72
N SER A 36 10.02 -1.37 -10.13
CA SER A 36 11.20 -1.74 -10.89
C SER A 36 12.26 -0.65 -10.80
N ILE A 37 13.52 -0.99 -11.10
CA ILE A 37 14.67 -0.07 -11.00
C ILE A 37 14.48 1.26 -11.75
N GLY A 38 13.71 1.26 -12.84
CA GLY A 38 13.43 2.47 -13.65
C GLY A 38 12.26 3.32 -13.12
N ARG A 39 11.66 2.94 -11.99
CA ARG A 39 10.57 3.68 -11.33
C ARG A 39 11.06 4.31 -10.04
N SER A 40 10.28 5.26 -9.54
CA SER A 40 10.47 5.83 -8.21
C SER A 40 9.12 5.99 -7.53
N SER A 41 9.13 5.89 -6.22
CA SER A 41 8.00 6.08 -5.32
C SER A 41 8.41 7.01 -4.18
N HIS A 42 7.67 7.01 -3.08
CA HIS A 42 7.90 7.91 -1.94
C HIS A 42 7.92 7.15 -0.62
N ASN A 43 8.35 7.83 0.44
CA ASN A 43 8.19 7.39 1.82
C ASN A 43 8.81 6.02 2.11
N ALA A 44 10.05 5.80 1.66
CA ALA A 44 10.83 4.61 1.99
C ALA A 44 10.81 4.35 3.51
N GLY A 45 10.46 3.12 3.90
CA GLY A 45 10.32 2.68 5.29
C GLY A 45 8.91 2.80 5.87
N ALA A 46 8.01 3.57 5.24
CA ALA A 46 6.62 3.66 5.67
C ALA A 46 5.80 2.46 5.16
N ASN A 47 4.80 2.05 5.94
CA ASN A 47 3.85 1.04 5.48
C ASN A 47 2.95 1.61 4.37
N CYS A 48 3.20 1.22 3.11
CA CYS A 48 2.44 1.71 1.96
C CYS A 48 0.94 1.45 2.11
N MET A 49 0.55 0.30 2.68
CA MET A 49 -0.84 -0.10 2.90
C MET A 49 -1.53 0.66 4.04
N GLN A 50 -0.88 1.66 4.65
CA GLN A 50 -1.54 2.63 5.52
C GLN A 50 -2.31 3.70 4.72
N CYS A 51 -1.87 4.00 3.50
CA CYS A 51 -2.55 4.97 2.61
C CYS A 51 -3.10 4.31 1.34
N HIS A 52 -2.48 3.22 0.87
CA HIS A 52 -2.83 2.50 -0.35
C HIS A 52 -3.70 1.27 -0.06
N LEU A 53 -4.90 1.51 0.47
CA LEU A 53 -5.93 0.55 0.83
C LEU A 53 -7.30 1.04 0.29
N PRO A 54 -8.36 0.21 0.25
CA PRO A 54 -9.62 0.55 -0.44
C PRO A 54 -10.23 1.91 -0.07
N ASP A 55 -10.13 2.30 1.20
CA ASP A 55 -10.66 3.56 1.73
C ASP A 55 -9.54 4.52 2.17
N GLY A 56 -8.34 4.33 1.63
CA GLY A 56 -7.18 5.18 1.89
C GLY A 56 -7.05 6.32 0.87
N GLU A 57 -6.15 7.26 1.15
CA GLU A 57 -5.87 8.42 0.29
C GLU A 57 -5.22 8.06 -1.05
N GLY A 58 -4.56 6.90 -1.13
CA GLY A 58 -3.88 6.42 -2.34
C GLY A 58 -4.84 5.75 -3.32
N GLU A 59 -4.75 6.10 -4.61
CA GLU A 59 -5.66 5.58 -5.65
C GLU A 59 -5.40 4.11 -6.03
N VAL A 60 -4.19 3.62 -5.79
CA VAL A 60 -3.81 2.22 -6.01
C VAL A 60 -3.81 1.48 -4.69
N CYS A 61 -4.37 0.28 -4.66
CA CYS A 61 -4.28 -0.62 -3.52
C CYS A 61 -3.14 -1.62 -3.70
N TRP A 62 -2.13 -1.53 -2.84
CA TRP A 62 -1.02 -2.49 -2.87
C TRP A 62 -1.41 -3.80 -2.20
N LYS A 63 -0.95 -4.91 -2.77
CA LYS A 63 -1.14 -6.28 -2.27
C LYS A 63 0.12 -6.85 -1.64
N VAL A 64 1.28 -6.43 -2.12
CA VAL A 64 2.58 -6.60 -1.46
C VAL A 64 3.31 -5.28 -1.57
N ALA A 65 3.88 -4.81 -0.46
CA ALA A 65 4.71 -3.61 -0.43
C ALA A 65 5.72 -3.63 0.71
N GLY A 66 6.91 -3.07 0.48
CA GLY A 66 8.03 -3.11 1.42
C GLY A 66 9.15 -2.14 1.03
N THR A 67 10.15 -1.97 1.90
CA THR A 67 11.37 -1.22 1.60
C THR A 67 12.59 -2.06 1.94
N ILE A 68 13.51 -2.18 0.98
CA ILE A 68 14.79 -2.85 1.13
C ILE A 68 15.84 -1.79 1.45
N TYR A 69 16.74 -2.10 2.38
CA TYR A 69 17.85 -1.25 2.80
C TYR A 69 19.19 -1.94 2.53
N ASN A 70 20.26 -1.14 2.52
CA ASN A 70 21.63 -1.64 2.53
C ASN A 70 21.90 -2.48 3.78
N SER A 71 23.01 -3.21 3.80
CA SER A 71 23.35 -4.16 4.87
C SER A 71 23.50 -3.50 6.26
N ASP A 72 23.79 -2.20 6.31
CA ASP A 72 23.84 -1.41 7.54
C ASP A 72 22.47 -0.85 7.98
N GLY A 73 21.44 -1.06 7.16
CA GLY A 73 20.08 -0.58 7.39
C GLY A 73 19.90 0.93 7.26
N THR A 74 20.90 1.70 6.81
CA THR A 74 20.86 3.18 6.88
C THR A 74 20.21 3.84 5.67
N ALA A 75 20.40 3.28 4.47
CA ALA A 75 19.90 3.83 3.22
C ALA A 75 19.08 2.78 2.43
N PRO A 76 18.00 3.19 1.73
CA PRO A 76 17.25 2.28 0.86
C PRO A 76 18.11 1.73 -0.28
N ALA A 77 17.88 0.48 -0.65
CA ALA A 77 18.65 -0.26 -1.64
C ALA A 77 17.84 -0.49 -2.92
N THR A 78 18.40 -0.05 -4.05
CA THR A 78 17.74 0.00 -5.36
C THR A 78 18.02 -1.23 -6.21
N GLY A 79 16.99 -1.76 -6.91
CA GLY A 79 17.15 -2.87 -7.86
C GLY A 79 17.36 -4.25 -7.25
N HIS A 80 17.07 -4.42 -5.95
CA HIS A 80 17.21 -5.71 -5.27
C HIS A 80 15.93 -6.53 -5.38
N GLN A 81 16.09 -7.85 -5.52
CA GLN A 81 14.97 -8.74 -5.81
C GLN A 81 14.43 -9.41 -4.55
N VAL A 82 13.12 -9.30 -4.35
CA VAL A 82 12.37 -10.12 -3.41
C VAL A 82 11.55 -11.15 -4.18
N ARG A 83 11.55 -12.39 -3.68
CA ARG A 83 10.67 -13.46 -4.17
C ARG A 83 9.79 -13.98 -3.05
N LEU A 84 8.57 -14.36 -3.39
CA LEU A 84 7.65 -15.05 -2.48
C LEU A 84 7.51 -16.51 -2.92
N PHE A 85 7.93 -17.44 -2.07
CA PHE A 85 7.89 -18.87 -2.32
C PHE A 85 6.69 -19.54 -1.64
N THR A 86 6.22 -20.67 -2.17
CA THR A 86 5.18 -21.48 -1.49
C THR A 86 5.73 -22.37 -0.37
N GLY A 87 7.04 -22.51 -0.26
CA GLY A 87 7.70 -23.32 0.77
C GLY A 87 8.85 -22.57 1.47
N PRO A 88 9.22 -23.00 2.69
CA PRO A 88 10.26 -22.36 3.47
C PRO A 88 11.62 -22.46 2.78
N LEU A 89 12.52 -21.53 3.11
CA LEU A 89 13.91 -21.51 2.62
C LEU A 89 14.04 -21.59 1.10
N GLY A 90 13.12 -20.97 0.37
CA GLY A 90 13.14 -20.91 -1.10
C GLY A 90 12.68 -22.17 -1.81
N THR A 91 12.04 -23.10 -1.10
CA THR A 91 11.45 -24.31 -1.70
C THR A 91 10.08 -24.04 -2.32
N GLY A 92 9.63 -24.91 -3.23
CA GLY A 92 8.35 -24.79 -3.90
C GLY A 92 8.33 -23.75 -5.04
N ASP A 93 7.14 -23.28 -5.40
CA ASP A 93 6.95 -22.38 -6.54
C ASP A 93 7.19 -20.92 -6.15
N ILE A 94 7.71 -20.13 -7.09
CA ILE A 94 7.77 -18.67 -6.97
C ILE A 94 6.41 -18.10 -7.35
N ARG A 95 5.74 -17.41 -6.41
CA ARG A 95 4.46 -16.73 -6.63
C ARG A 95 4.57 -15.26 -6.97
N LEU A 96 5.67 -14.62 -6.57
CA LEU A 96 5.99 -13.26 -6.94
C LEU A 96 7.50 -13.11 -7.04
N SER A 97 7.96 -12.35 -8.03
CA SER A 97 9.34 -11.90 -8.14
C SER A 97 9.30 -10.41 -8.48
N ILE A 98 9.83 -9.59 -7.58
CA ILE A 98 9.70 -8.14 -7.63
C ILE A 98 11.03 -7.47 -7.30
N GLN A 99 11.34 -6.36 -7.95
CA GLN A 99 12.55 -5.59 -7.69
C GLN A 99 12.21 -4.27 -7.01
N SER A 100 13.09 -3.83 -6.10
CA SER A 100 12.97 -2.49 -5.54
C SER A 100 13.17 -1.42 -6.61
N ASP A 101 12.42 -0.35 -6.48
CA ASP A 101 12.53 0.84 -7.30
C ASP A 101 13.71 1.74 -6.88
N ALA A 102 13.84 2.92 -7.50
CA ALA A 102 14.89 3.88 -7.20
C ALA A 102 14.85 4.46 -5.77
N SER A 103 13.74 4.28 -5.05
CA SER A 103 13.58 4.67 -3.65
C SER A 103 13.73 3.48 -2.68
N GLY A 104 14.12 2.30 -3.19
CA GLY A 104 14.26 1.07 -2.42
C GLY A 104 12.94 0.37 -2.10
N ASN A 105 11.82 0.83 -2.64
CA ASN A 105 10.50 0.25 -2.36
C ASN A 105 10.14 -0.87 -3.35
N ILE A 106 9.54 -1.93 -2.84
CA ILE A 106 8.82 -2.93 -3.63
C ILE A 106 7.32 -2.67 -3.49
N TYR A 107 6.56 -2.82 -4.58
CA TYR A 107 5.10 -2.75 -4.54
C TYR A 107 4.45 -3.40 -5.77
N THR A 108 3.34 -4.09 -5.54
CA THR A 108 2.46 -4.58 -6.61
C THR A 108 1.00 -4.48 -6.18
N SER A 109 0.12 -4.17 -7.13
CA SER A 109 -1.34 -4.27 -6.95
C SER A 109 -1.89 -5.60 -7.48
N GLU A 110 -1.04 -6.44 -8.05
CA GLU A 110 -1.43 -7.76 -8.56
C GLU A 110 -1.98 -8.62 -7.42
N ALA A 111 -3.07 -9.33 -7.68
CA ALA A 111 -3.68 -10.20 -6.70
C ALA A 111 -2.74 -11.36 -6.37
N ILE A 112 -2.42 -11.54 -5.09
CA ILE A 112 -1.59 -12.64 -4.59
C ILE A 112 -2.45 -13.62 -3.80
N ALA A 113 -2.42 -14.88 -4.21
CA ALA A 113 -3.01 -15.97 -3.44
C ALA A 113 -1.99 -16.47 -2.41
N PHE A 114 -2.13 -16.03 -1.16
CA PHE A 114 -1.23 -16.45 -0.08
C PHE A 114 -1.39 -17.92 0.31
N GLY A 115 -2.57 -18.52 0.09
CA GLY A 115 -2.82 -19.93 0.43
C GLY A 115 -2.57 -20.22 1.90
N ASN A 116 -1.72 -21.21 2.19
CA ASN A 116 -1.28 -21.56 3.56
C ASN A 116 -0.16 -20.63 4.09
N GLY A 117 0.18 -19.58 3.35
CA GLY A 117 1.29 -18.67 3.61
C GLY A 117 2.34 -18.73 2.51
N LEU A 118 3.04 -17.61 2.30
CA LEU A 118 4.18 -17.51 1.39
C LEU A 118 5.44 -17.16 2.18
N PHE A 119 6.60 -17.55 1.68
CA PHE A 119 7.89 -17.36 2.35
C PHE A 119 8.73 -16.34 1.57
N PRO A 120 8.90 -15.11 2.08
CA PRO A 120 9.77 -14.12 1.46
C PRO A 120 11.24 -14.53 1.45
N ALA A 121 11.93 -14.20 0.37
CA ALA A 121 13.38 -14.22 0.31
C ALA A 121 13.90 -12.98 -0.42
N LEU A 122 14.97 -12.39 0.11
CA LEU A 122 15.70 -11.30 -0.52
C LEU A 122 16.98 -11.85 -1.14
N ILE A 123 17.17 -11.62 -2.44
CA ILE A 123 18.27 -12.17 -3.22
C ILE A 123 19.23 -11.04 -3.59
N HIS A 124 20.51 -11.22 -3.27
CA HIS A 124 21.58 -10.29 -3.59
C HIS A 124 22.84 -11.05 -4.01
N ASN A 125 23.31 -10.86 -5.25
CA ASN A 125 24.60 -11.37 -5.74
C ASN A 125 24.89 -12.88 -5.50
N GLY A 126 23.85 -13.71 -5.43
CA GLY A 126 23.97 -15.15 -5.16
C GLY A 126 23.70 -15.53 -3.71
N ASP A 127 23.76 -14.56 -2.79
CA ASP A 127 23.32 -14.71 -1.41
C ASP A 127 21.81 -14.51 -1.29
N THR A 128 21.21 -15.19 -0.33
CA THR A 128 19.77 -15.13 -0.08
C THR A 128 19.48 -15.04 1.41
N ALA A 129 18.79 -13.98 1.82
CA ALA A 129 18.19 -13.87 3.14
C ALA A 129 16.77 -14.42 3.08
N PHE A 130 16.47 -15.42 3.90
CA PHE A 130 15.14 -16.03 3.98
C PHE A 130 14.40 -15.55 5.22
N MET A 131 13.10 -15.28 5.05
CA MET A 131 12.18 -15.19 6.18
C MET A 131 11.73 -16.61 6.54
N ALA A 132 11.93 -17.01 7.80
CA ALA A 132 11.60 -18.37 8.27
C ALA A 132 10.09 -18.59 8.39
N GLU A 133 9.35 -17.54 8.75
CA GLU A 133 7.90 -17.58 8.92
C GLU A 133 7.17 -17.23 7.64
N ALA A 134 6.03 -17.89 7.43
CA ALA A 134 5.17 -17.59 6.29
C ALA A 134 4.36 -16.31 6.55
N ILE A 135 4.20 -15.49 5.52
CA ILE A 135 3.32 -14.32 5.53
C ILE A 135 1.94 -14.69 4.97
N SER A 136 0.90 -14.10 5.56
CA SER A 136 -0.50 -14.18 5.08
C SER A 136 -1.03 -12.85 4.55
N ASP A 137 -0.23 -11.80 4.67
CA ASP A 137 -0.45 -10.47 4.10
C ASP A 137 0.87 -9.92 3.54
N GLY A 138 0.78 -8.95 2.63
CA GLY A 138 1.96 -8.39 1.95
C GLY A 138 2.45 -7.06 2.51
N ALA A 139 2.00 -6.61 3.68
CA ALA A 139 2.38 -5.31 4.24
C ALA A 139 3.72 -5.38 4.98
N CYS A 140 4.84 -5.56 4.26
CA CYS A 140 6.14 -5.89 4.86
C CYS A 140 6.60 -4.85 5.92
N ASN A 141 6.41 -3.55 5.65
CA ASN A 141 6.76 -2.48 6.59
C ASN A 141 5.81 -2.34 7.79
N ARG A 142 4.74 -3.16 7.88
CA ARG A 142 3.96 -3.28 9.12
C ARG A 142 4.82 -3.84 10.27
N CYS A 143 5.75 -4.74 9.95
CA CYS A 143 6.66 -5.34 10.92
C CYS A 143 8.09 -4.80 10.76
N HIS A 144 8.62 -4.81 9.54
CA HIS A 144 10.01 -4.44 9.27
C HIS A 144 10.24 -2.93 9.35
N GLY A 145 11.12 -2.53 10.29
CA GLY A 145 11.36 -1.14 10.66
C GLY A 145 10.41 -0.61 11.76
N SER A 146 9.54 -1.47 12.32
CA SER A 146 8.63 -1.11 13.41
C SER A 146 8.83 -2.02 14.64
N SER A 147 8.51 -3.30 14.52
CA SER A 147 8.66 -4.31 15.60
C SER A 147 9.76 -5.33 15.32
N THR A 148 10.29 -5.32 14.10
CA THR A 148 11.33 -6.20 13.60
C THR A 148 12.33 -5.36 12.82
N ASP A 149 13.58 -5.81 12.70
CA ASP A 149 14.62 -5.14 11.93
C ASP A 149 14.18 -4.84 10.49
N ARG A 150 14.80 -3.84 9.88
CA ARG A 150 14.56 -3.50 8.47
C ARG A 150 14.94 -4.69 7.57
N ILE A 151 14.30 -4.77 6.41
CA ILE A 151 14.70 -5.71 5.36
C ILE A 151 16.02 -5.20 4.79
N ILE A 152 17.13 -5.85 5.14
CA ILE A 152 18.47 -5.48 4.70
C ILE A 152 19.02 -6.53 3.74
N ILE A 153 19.79 -6.09 2.75
CA ILE A 153 20.53 -7.01 1.86
C ILE A 153 21.51 -7.87 2.68
N PRO A 154 21.58 -9.19 2.42
CA PRO A 154 22.57 -10.06 3.04
C PRO A 154 24.00 -9.72 2.59
#